data_AF-A0AAV7GJW2-F1
#
_entry.id   AF-A0AAV7GJW2-F1
#
_cell.length_a   1.000
_cell.length_b   1.000
_cell.length_c   1.000
_cell.angle_alpha   90.00
_cell.angle_beta   90.00
_cell.angle_gamma   90.00
#
_symmetry.space_group_name_H-M   'P 1'
#
loop_
_entity.id
_entity.type
_entity.pdbx_description
1 polymer ?
#
loop_
_entity_poly.entity_id
_entity_poly.type
_entity_poly.pdbx_seq_one_letter_code
_entity_poly.pdbx_strand_id
1 'polypeptide(L)'
;MSACGKAAAAAVVRLFDAHCHLQDQRISAVTPQIIRTAIDSGVLLFAVNGVSEKDWHIVKQMGEQYPSVIPCFGLHPWFVAERSPEWMRLLREFFAITPSAAVGEIGLDKGSHGRNIEFSQQVEVFRQQLELAKELERPVSIHCVRAFGDLLEIMQCIGPFPAGVILHSFMGSAEMVPAFTQLGSYFSFSGFLTSMKTEKAKKMLKSVPIERILFESDAPDAFPKSHIDSSSLLVDDSRALGHQIPEGLATSAPNSPKEELNHPANIQIVLNYVAKLLDVSKERLAEASYQNAIHLFSYPGMGAAYGTAKSGVGVASMGVMRPELVMKSIVPVVMAGVLGIYGLIIAVIISTGINPKAKSYYLFDGYAHLSSGLACGLAGLSAGMAIGIVGDAGVRANAQQPKLFVGMILILIFAEALALYGLIVGIILSSRAGQSRAD
;
A
#
# COMPACT_ATOMS: atom_id res chain seq x y z
N MET A 1 34.47 27.34 30.05
CA MET A 1 34.11 25.95 29.67
C MET A 1 32.86 25.62 30.48
N SER A 2 31.67 25.39 29.95
CA SER A 2 31.28 24.54 28.83
C SER A 2 29.93 25.04 28.29
N ALA A 3 29.84 25.28 26.99
CA ALA A 3 28.58 25.45 26.29
C ALA A 3 28.12 24.07 25.81
N CYS A 4 27.30 23.39 26.62
CA CYS A 4 26.63 22.17 26.20
C CYS A 4 25.46 22.57 25.28
N GLY A 5 25.72 22.57 23.98
CA GLY A 5 24.70 22.74 22.95
C GLY A 5 23.72 21.58 23.01
N LYS A 6 22.46 21.88 23.37
CA LYS A 6 21.33 20.99 23.10
C LYS A 6 21.21 20.86 21.58
N ALA A 7 21.70 19.78 21.01
CA ALA A 7 21.30 19.36 19.68
C ALA A 7 19.78 19.16 19.73
N ALA A 8 19.04 20.03 19.04
CA ALA A 8 17.61 19.82 18.84
C ALA A 8 17.45 18.48 18.10
N ALA A 9 16.85 17.49 18.74
CA ALA A 9 16.45 16.26 18.06
C ALA A 9 15.57 16.66 16.87
N ALA A 10 16.06 16.46 15.65
CA ALA A 10 15.29 16.74 14.45
C ALA A 10 13.99 15.92 14.52
N ALA A 11 12.84 16.57 14.32
CA ALA A 11 11.56 15.88 14.32
C ALA A 11 11.58 14.76 13.25
N VAL A 12 11.41 13.52 13.69
CA VAL A 12 11.31 12.36 12.79
C VAL A 12 9.99 12.48 12.03
N VAL A 13 10.08 12.62 10.70
CA VAL A 13 8.91 12.67 9.82
C VAL A 13 8.37 11.25 9.57
N ARG A 14 7.06 11.11 9.46
CA ARG A 14 6.42 9.83 9.12
C ARG A 14 6.45 9.63 7.61
N LEU A 15 6.95 8.48 7.17
CA LEU A 15 7.06 8.12 5.77
C LEU A 15 6.46 6.75 5.50
N PHE A 16 5.96 6.60 4.28
CA PHE A 16 5.50 5.35 3.70
C PHE A 16 6.38 5.12 2.48
N ASP A 17 7.05 3.97 2.40
CA ASP A 17 7.75 3.55 1.20
C ASP A 17 6.75 2.91 0.22
N ALA A 18 6.33 3.70 -0.78
CA ALA A 18 5.27 3.29 -1.71
C ALA A 18 5.70 2.18 -2.68
N HIS A 19 7.00 1.87 -2.75
CA HIS A 19 7.53 0.83 -3.62
C HIS A 19 8.95 0.40 -3.22
N CYS A 20 9.11 -0.86 -2.86
CA CYS A 20 10.44 -1.47 -2.70
C CYS A 20 10.42 -2.99 -2.92
N HIS A 21 11.61 -3.57 -2.99
CA HIS A 21 11.85 -5.00 -3.23
C HIS A 21 12.63 -5.63 -2.06
N LEU A 22 12.05 -5.61 -0.86
CA LEU A 22 12.69 -6.17 0.34
C LEU A 22 12.83 -7.70 0.31
N GLN A 23 12.13 -8.38 -0.61
CA GLN A 23 12.27 -9.80 -0.88
C GLN A 23 13.49 -10.16 -1.76
N ASP A 24 14.18 -9.15 -2.31
CA ASP A 24 15.29 -9.37 -3.23
C ASP A 24 16.42 -10.19 -2.57
N GLN A 25 16.89 -11.19 -3.30
CA GLN A 25 17.89 -12.14 -2.81
C GLN A 25 19.20 -11.45 -2.39
N ARG A 26 19.57 -10.33 -3.04
CA ARG A 26 20.78 -9.53 -2.75
C ARG A 26 20.81 -9.00 -1.31
N ILE A 27 19.65 -8.77 -0.71
CA ILE A 27 19.52 -8.20 0.64
C ILE A 27 18.84 -9.13 1.65
N SER A 28 18.37 -10.31 1.20
CA SER A 28 17.64 -11.30 2.01
C SER A 28 18.25 -11.59 3.40
N ALA A 29 19.58 -11.65 3.50
CA ALA A 29 20.28 -11.93 4.75
C ALA A 29 20.21 -10.79 5.78
N VAL A 30 20.01 -9.56 5.34
CA VAL A 30 20.01 -8.33 6.15
C VAL A 30 18.65 -7.63 6.18
N THR A 31 17.64 -8.15 5.47
CA THR A 31 16.28 -7.61 5.41
C THR A 31 15.68 -7.27 6.79
N PRO A 32 15.79 -8.11 7.85
CA PRO A 32 15.27 -7.76 9.17
C PRO A 32 15.92 -6.49 9.76
N GLN A 33 17.23 -6.33 9.59
CA GLN A 33 17.98 -5.17 10.04
C GLN A 33 17.64 -3.92 9.23
N ILE A 34 17.43 -4.08 7.92
CA ILE A 34 17.02 -2.99 7.01
C ILE A 34 15.64 -2.45 7.42
N ILE A 35 14.66 -3.33 7.65
CA ILE A 35 13.31 -2.93 8.07
C ILE A 35 13.38 -2.16 9.38
N ARG A 36 14.12 -2.70 10.37
CA ARG A 36 14.27 -2.03 11.67
C ARG A 36 14.90 -0.64 11.55
N THR A 37 16.01 -0.53 10.82
CA THR A 37 16.72 0.74 10.61
C THR A 37 15.84 1.76 9.88
N ALA A 38 15.05 1.31 8.89
CA ALA A 38 14.11 2.16 8.17
C ALA A 38 12.98 2.68 9.09
N ILE A 39 12.41 1.82 9.95
CA ILE A 39 11.41 2.22 10.95
C ILE A 39 11.99 3.22 11.94
N ASP A 40 13.19 2.98 12.46
CA ASP A 40 13.87 3.89 13.39
C ASP A 40 14.15 5.27 12.74
N SER A 41 14.27 5.31 11.40
CA SER A 41 14.40 6.54 10.63
C SER A 41 13.08 7.24 10.28
N GLY A 42 11.93 6.63 10.59
CA GLY A 42 10.60 7.21 10.34
C GLY A 42 9.83 6.60 9.15
N VAL A 43 10.37 5.60 8.45
CA VAL A 43 9.66 4.87 7.39
C VAL A 43 8.83 3.76 8.05
N LEU A 44 7.54 4.01 8.24
CA LEU A 44 6.67 3.19 9.08
C LEU A 44 6.01 2.02 8.34
N LEU A 45 5.83 2.16 7.03
CA LEU A 45 5.13 1.20 6.17
C LEU A 45 5.88 1.04 4.85
N PHE A 46 5.80 -0.16 4.27
CA PHE A 46 6.49 -0.55 3.04
C PHE A 46 5.53 -1.32 2.12
N ALA A 47 5.32 -0.85 0.90
CA ALA A 47 4.69 -1.64 -0.15
C ALA A 47 5.77 -2.48 -0.85
N VAL A 48 5.82 -3.77 -0.53
CA VAL A 48 6.85 -4.70 -1.01
C VAL A 48 6.31 -5.44 -2.23
N ASN A 49 6.94 -5.24 -3.39
CA ASN A 49 6.43 -5.71 -4.68
C ASN A 49 7.09 -7.00 -5.11
N GLY A 50 6.31 -8.08 -5.21
CA GLY A 50 6.71 -9.29 -5.91
C GLY A 50 6.72 -9.09 -7.41
N VAL A 51 7.72 -9.64 -8.08
CA VAL A 51 7.94 -9.44 -9.53
C VAL A 51 7.70 -10.70 -10.35
N SER A 52 7.63 -11.89 -9.72
CA SER A 52 7.44 -13.16 -10.44
C SER A 52 6.80 -14.25 -9.56
N GLU A 53 6.32 -15.34 -10.18
CA GLU A 53 5.79 -16.50 -9.45
C GLU A 53 6.76 -17.07 -8.40
N LYS A 54 8.06 -16.87 -8.61
CA LYS A 54 9.13 -17.37 -7.74
C LYS A 54 9.23 -16.60 -6.42
N ASP A 55 8.76 -15.36 -6.32
CA ASP A 55 8.96 -14.50 -5.13
C ASP A 55 7.68 -14.14 -4.37
N TRP A 56 6.49 -14.38 -4.95
CA TRP A 56 5.20 -14.08 -4.29
C TRP A 56 5.04 -14.73 -2.91
N HIS A 57 5.54 -15.96 -2.72
CA HIS A 57 5.49 -16.62 -1.43
C HIS A 57 6.35 -15.94 -0.36
N ILE A 58 7.50 -15.36 -0.74
CA ILE A 58 8.38 -14.61 0.14
C ILE A 58 7.69 -13.30 0.53
N VAL A 59 7.15 -12.56 -0.45
CA VAL A 59 6.43 -11.31 -0.20
C VAL A 59 5.22 -11.53 0.71
N LYS A 60 4.46 -12.61 0.49
CA LYS A 60 3.37 -13.02 1.38
C LYS A 60 3.87 -13.24 2.82
N GLN A 61 4.93 -14.03 2.99
CA GLN A 61 5.52 -14.30 4.30
C GLN A 61 5.99 -13.02 4.99
N MET A 62 6.57 -12.08 4.25
CA MET A 62 6.97 -10.78 4.79
C MET A 62 5.78 -9.98 5.32
N GLY A 63 4.66 -9.96 4.59
CA GLY A 63 3.41 -9.31 5.06
C GLY A 63 2.81 -9.98 6.29
N GLU A 64 3.05 -11.29 6.50
CA GLU A 64 2.62 -12.01 7.71
C GLU A 64 3.56 -11.77 8.90
N GLN A 65 4.86 -11.65 8.63
CA GLN A 65 5.90 -11.50 9.65
C GLN A 65 6.05 -10.05 10.14
N TYR A 66 5.89 -9.08 9.25
CA TYR A 66 6.10 -7.66 9.53
C TYR A 66 4.79 -6.89 9.29
N PRO A 67 4.10 -6.42 10.34
CA PRO A 67 2.90 -5.60 10.20
C PRO A 67 3.12 -4.29 9.44
N SER A 68 4.37 -3.87 9.28
CA SER A 68 4.76 -2.70 8.48
C SER A 68 4.79 -2.98 6.97
N VAL A 69 4.63 -4.23 6.53
CA VAL A 69 4.71 -4.61 5.12
C VAL A 69 3.32 -4.82 4.53
N ILE A 70 3.05 -4.12 3.43
CA ILE A 70 1.91 -4.36 2.55
C ILE A 70 2.42 -5.18 1.36
N PRO A 71 1.99 -6.44 1.22
CA PRO A 71 2.43 -7.28 0.11
C PRO A 71 1.79 -6.82 -1.20
N CYS A 72 2.55 -6.76 -2.28
CA CYS A 72 2.01 -6.63 -3.63
C CYS A 72 2.39 -7.85 -4.46
N PHE A 73 1.44 -8.36 -5.25
CA PHE A 73 1.70 -9.47 -6.18
C PHE A 73 1.44 -9.05 -7.63
N GLY A 74 2.38 -9.37 -8.49
CA GLY A 74 2.30 -9.08 -9.92
C GLY A 74 3.40 -9.81 -10.68
N LEU A 75 3.17 -9.97 -11.97
CA LEU A 75 4.15 -10.44 -12.92
C LEU A 75 4.72 -9.23 -13.66
N HIS A 76 5.97 -8.89 -13.33
CA HIS A 76 6.70 -7.76 -13.90
C HIS A 76 7.06 -8.04 -15.37
N PRO A 77 7.10 -7.02 -16.26
CA PRO A 77 7.41 -7.18 -17.68
C PRO A 77 8.67 -8.01 -17.96
N TRP A 78 9.67 -7.97 -17.08
CA TRP A 78 10.93 -8.73 -17.23
C TRP A 78 10.77 -10.25 -17.12
N PHE A 79 9.76 -10.72 -16.39
CA PHE A 79 9.56 -12.16 -16.13
C PHE A 79 8.41 -12.75 -16.96
N VAL A 80 7.80 -11.94 -17.83
CA VAL A 80 6.70 -12.37 -18.71
C VAL A 80 7.06 -13.59 -19.55
N ALA A 81 8.28 -13.65 -20.07
CA ALA A 81 8.74 -14.78 -20.89
C ALA A 81 8.91 -16.09 -20.10
N GLU A 82 9.07 -16.01 -18.77
CA GLU A 82 9.29 -17.17 -17.89
C GLU A 82 8.00 -17.69 -17.23
N ARG A 83 6.84 -17.08 -17.53
CA ARG A 83 5.57 -17.40 -16.86
C ARG A 83 5.12 -18.83 -17.12
N SER A 84 4.61 -19.49 -16.10
CA SER A 84 3.95 -20.79 -16.25
C SER A 84 2.60 -20.64 -16.98
N PRO A 85 2.04 -21.68 -17.59
CA PRO A 85 0.67 -21.64 -18.12
C PRO A 85 -0.40 -21.31 -17.05
N GLU A 86 -0.13 -21.64 -15.79
CA GLU A 86 -1.03 -21.47 -14.65
C GLU A 86 -0.83 -20.15 -13.88
N TRP A 87 0.08 -19.27 -14.33
CA TRP A 87 0.49 -18.06 -13.62
C TRP A 87 -0.70 -17.20 -13.14
N MET A 88 -1.72 -17.03 -13.97
CA MET A 88 -2.91 -16.24 -13.65
C MET A 88 -3.78 -16.91 -12.56
N ARG A 89 -3.90 -18.24 -12.60
CA ARG A 89 -4.62 -18.99 -11.57
C ARG A 89 -3.89 -18.86 -10.23
N LEU A 90 -2.57 -19.01 -10.24
CA LEU A 90 -1.73 -18.86 -9.05
C LEU A 90 -1.82 -17.44 -8.47
N LEU A 91 -1.75 -16.41 -9.33
CA LEU A 91 -1.89 -15.02 -8.90
C LEU A 91 -3.22 -14.77 -8.19
N ARG A 92 -4.33 -15.30 -8.73
CA ARG A 92 -5.66 -15.22 -8.09
C ARG A 92 -5.70 -15.93 -6.74
N GLU A 93 -5.04 -17.08 -6.60
CA GLU A 93 -4.94 -17.81 -5.33
C GLU A 93 -4.19 -16.99 -4.27
N PHE A 94 -3.10 -16.32 -4.64
CA PHE A 94 -2.36 -15.41 -3.73
C PHE A 94 -3.23 -14.26 -3.24
N PHE A 95 -4.05 -13.67 -4.10
CA PHE A 95 -4.98 -12.61 -3.70
C PHE A 95 -6.14 -13.09 -2.83
N ALA A 96 -6.60 -14.32 -3.02
CA ALA A 96 -7.64 -14.93 -2.21
C ALA A 96 -7.16 -15.20 -0.77
N ILE A 97 -5.93 -15.70 -0.61
CA ILE A 97 -5.34 -15.98 0.70
C ILE A 97 -4.71 -14.74 1.36
N THR A 98 -4.51 -13.64 0.61
CA THR A 98 -3.95 -12.38 1.11
C THR A 98 -4.85 -11.19 0.76
N PRO A 99 -5.95 -10.98 1.49
CA PRO A 99 -6.93 -9.92 1.18
C PRO A 99 -6.36 -8.49 1.26
N SER A 100 -5.31 -8.27 2.05
CA SER A 100 -4.65 -6.97 2.20
C SER A 100 -3.66 -6.63 1.08
N ALA A 101 -3.36 -7.58 0.20
CA ALA A 101 -2.34 -7.38 -0.84
C ALA A 101 -2.83 -6.43 -1.95
N ALA A 102 -1.93 -5.61 -2.48
CA ALA A 102 -2.17 -4.80 -3.68
C ALA A 102 -1.69 -5.52 -4.95
N VAL A 103 -2.09 -5.05 -6.13
CA VAL A 103 -1.60 -5.58 -7.41
C VAL A 103 -0.29 -4.89 -7.75
N GLY A 104 0.75 -5.64 -8.07
CA GLY A 104 2.05 -5.08 -8.42
C GLY A 104 3.23 -5.96 -8.02
N GLU A 105 4.36 -5.89 -8.70
CA GLU A 105 4.64 -4.94 -9.78
C GLU A 105 4.22 -5.49 -11.15
N ILE A 106 3.50 -4.68 -11.93
CA ILE A 106 3.06 -5.02 -13.29
C ILE A 106 3.37 -3.86 -14.22
N GLY A 107 3.49 -4.05 -15.54
CA GLY A 107 3.70 -2.90 -16.42
C GLY A 107 4.34 -3.18 -17.75
N LEU A 108 5.02 -2.16 -18.28
CA LEU A 108 5.62 -2.14 -19.62
C LEU A 108 7.04 -1.58 -19.59
N ASP A 109 7.98 -2.28 -20.21
CA ASP A 109 9.37 -1.85 -20.30
C ASP A 109 9.92 -2.02 -21.73
N LYS A 110 10.30 -0.89 -22.36
CA LYS A 110 11.03 -0.80 -23.64
C LYS A 110 12.52 -0.45 -23.47
N GLY A 111 13.03 -0.57 -22.25
CA GLY A 111 14.41 -0.34 -21.81
C GLY A 111 15.34 -1.50 -22.14
N SER A 112 16.50 -1.54 -21.49
CA SER A 112 17.58 -2.48 -21.83
C SER A 112 17.22 -3.94 -21.55
N HIS A 113 16.49 -4.20 -20.46
CA HIS A 113 16.02 -5.54 -20.09
C HIS A 113 14.72 -5.86 -20.83
N GLY A 114 13.73 -4.97 -20.78
CA GLY A 114 12.43 -5.19 -21.40
C GLY A 114 12.46 -5.40 -22.92
N ARG A 115 13.41 -4.80 -23.64
CA ARG A 115 13.54 -5.00 -25.12
C ARG A 115 13.86 -6.44 -25.54
N ASN A 116 14.33 -7.29 -24.62
CA ASN A 116 14.61 -8.70 -24.91
C ASN A 116 13.35 -9.57 -24.87
N ILE A 117 12.20 -8.98 -24.50
CA ILE A 117 10.92 -9.65 -24.35
C ILE A 117 9.96 -9.03 -25.36
N GLU A 118 9.24 -9.88 -26.09
CA GLU A 118 8.26 -9.44 -27.07
C GLU A 118 7.25 -8.48 -26.44
N PHE A 119 7.19 -7.25 -26.94
CA PHE A 119 6.37 -6.19 -26.36
C PHE A 119 4.87 -6.54 -26.38
N SER A 120 4.42 -7.29 -27.38
CA SER A 120 3.05 -7.80 -27.44
C SER A 120 2.71 -8.71 -26.24
N GLN A 121 3.66 -9.52 -25.77
CA GLN A 121 3.46 -10.36 -24.59
C GLN A 121 3.40 -9.52 -23.32
N GLN A 122 4.25 -8.49 -23.21
CA GLN A 122 4.17 -7.55 -22.08
C GLN A 122 2.79 -6.88 -22.02
N VAL A 123 2.29 -6.39 -23.16
CA VAL A 123 0.97 -5.76 -23.26
C VAL A 123 -0.14 -6.75 -22.91
N GLU A 124 -0.11 -7.97 -23.43
CA GLU A 124 -1.11 -9.01 -23.14
C GLU A 124 -1.20 -9.29 -21.63
N VAL A 125 -0.07 -9.61 -21.00
CA VAL A 125 0.00 -9.92 -19.57
C VAL A 125 -0.37 -8.72 -18.71
N PHE A 126 0.09 -7.53 -19.07
CA PHE A 126 -0.24 -6.30 -18.36
C PHE A 126 -1.74 -6.00 -18.38
N ARG A 127 -2.40 -6.15 -19.53
CA ARG A 127 -3.86 -5.96 -19.66
C ARG A 127 -4.64 -6.92 -18.76
N GLN A 128 -4.27 -8.20 -18.76
CA GLN A 128 -4.93 -9.21 -17.91
C GLN A 128 -4.80 -8.90 -16.42
N GLN A 129 -3.64 -8.40 -15.98
CA GLN A 129 -3.42 -8.01 -14.58
C GLN A 129 -4.14 -6.72 -14.20
N LEU A 130 -4.27 -5.76 -15.12
CA LEU A 130 -5.09 -4.55 -14.90
C LEU A 130 -6.59 -4.88 -14.77
N GLU A 131 -7.09 -5.80 -15.59
CA GLU A 131 -8.48 -6.28 -15.48
C GLU A 131 -8.71 -6.99 -14.13
N LEU A 132 -7.77 -7.83 -13.70
CA LEU A 132 -7.81 -8.45 -12.37
C LEU A 132 -7.82 -7.41 -11.25
N ALA A 133 -7.00 -6.37 -11.32
CA ALA A 133 -7.00 -5.30 -10.32
C ALA A 133 -8.36 -4.60 -10.19
N LYS A 134 -9.03 -4.38 -11.34
CA LYS A 134 -10.37 -3.78 -11.39
C LYS A 134 -11.42 -4.71 -10.80
N GLU A 135 -11.35 -6.01 -11.12
CA GLU A 135 -12.22 -7.04 -10.53
C GLU A 135 -12.08 -7.11 -9.00
N LEU A 136 -10.85 -6.98 -8.50
CA LEU A 136 -10.56 -7.05 -7.07
C LEU A 136 -10.77 -5.71 -6.34
N GLU A 137 -11.03 -4.61 -7.06
CA GLU A 137 -11.07 -3.25 -6.53
C GLU A 137 -9.81 -2.88 -5.73
N ARG A 138 -8.63 -3.29 -6.23
CA ARG A 138 -7.33 -3.07 -5.59
C ARG A 138 -6.46 -2.10 -6.39
N PRO A 139 -5.59 -1.33 -5.73
CA PRO A 139 -4.66 -0.43 -6.36
C PRO A 139 -3.56 -1.24 -7.00
N VAL A 140 -2.93 -0.57 -7.95
CA VAL A 140 -1.94 -1.18 -8.84
C VAL A 140 -0.64 -0.41 -8.74
N SER A 141 0.47 -1.09 -8.49
CA SER A 141 1.81 -0.55 -8.71
C SER A 141 2.29 -0.88 -10.12
N ILE A 142 2.46 0.16 -10.94
CA ILE A 142 2.77 0.07 -12.36
C ILE A 142 4.21 0.49 -12.65
N HIS A 143 4.95 -0.44 -13.25
CA HIS A 143 6.21 -0.23 -13.93
C HIS A 143 6.02 0.43 -15.29
N CYS A 144 6.78 1.48 -15.58
CA CYS A 144 6.79 2.04 -16.93
C CYS A 144 8.13 2.66 -17.32
N VAL A 145 8.81 2.03 -18.28
CA VAL A 145 10.06 2.55 -18.84
C VAL A 145 9.93 2.69 -20.35
N ARG A 146 10.01 3.94 -20.83
CA ARG A 146 9.94 4.32 -22.26
C ARG A 146 8.65 3.87 -22.98
N ALA A 147 7.58 3.57 -22.24
CA ALA A 147 6.31 3.09 -22.77
C ALA A 147 5.08 3.89 -22.27
N PHE A 148 5.27 5.13 -21.83
CA PHE A 148 4.19 5.94 -21.23
C PHE A 148 3.01 6.23 -22.18
N GLY A 149 3.27 6.31 -23.49
CA GLY A 149 2.21 6.48 -24.49
C GLY A 149 1.31 5.23 -24.57
N ASP A 150 1.93 4.06 -24.72
CA ASP A 150 1.23 2.77 -24.74
C ASP A 150 0.49 2.52 -23.42
N LEU A 151 1.13 2.86 -22.29
CA LEU A 151 0.53 2.77 -20.96
C LEU A 151 -0.74 3.62 -20.87
N LEU A 152 -0.69 4.88 -21.29
CA LEU A 152 -1.84 5.78 -21.24
C LEU A 152 -3.00 5.25 -22.06
N GLU A 153 -2.73 4.78 -23.28
CA GLU A 153 -3.74 4.21 -24.17
C GLU A 153 -4.42 2.98 -23.52
N ILE A 154 -3.63 2.05 -22.98
CA ILE A 154 -4.15 0.85 -22.32
C ILE A 154 -5.00 1.22 -21.10
N MET A 155 -4.52 2.15 -20.26
CA MET A 155 -5.25 2.60 -19.08
C MET A 155 -6.54 3.34 -19.44
N GLN A 156 -6.58 4.10 -20.53
CA GLN A 156 -7.80 4.75 -21.02
C GLN A 156 -8.83 3.73 -21.52
N CYS A 157 -8.39 2.63 -22.14
CA CYS A 157 -9.29 1.57 -22.57
C CYS A 157 -9.91 0.78 -21.41
N ILE A 158 -9.15 0.51 -20.35
CA ILE A 158 -9.57 -0.38 -19.25
C ILE A 158 -10.18 0.40 -18.07
N GLY A 159 -9.72 1.64 -17.83
CA GLY A 159 -10.09 2.47 -16.70
C GLY A 159 -11.57 2.91 -16.68
N PRO A 160 -11.96 3.76 -15.72
CA PRO A 160 -11.13 4.36 -14.66
C PRO A 160 -10.74 3.36 -13.56
N PHE A 161 -9.74 3.71 -12.74
CA PHE A 161 -9.25 2.91 -11.61
C PHE A 161 -9.53 3.64 -10.28
N PRO A 162 -10.76 3.51 -9.73
CA PRO A 162 -11.14 4.22 -8.51
C PRO A 162 -10.36 3.78 -7.27
N ALA A 163 -9.88 2.53 -7.24
CA ALA A 163 -8.99 2.02 -6.19
C ALA A 163 -7.59 2.66 -6.22
N GLY A 164 -7.22 3.34 -7.32
CA GLY A 164 -5.99 4.08 -7.50
C GLY A 164 -4.89 3.30 -8.22
N VAL A 165 -3.95 4.03 -8.82
CA VAL A 165 -2.83 3.46 -9.57
C VAL A 165 -1.55 4.18 -9.18
N ILE A 166 -0.54 3.48 -8.70
CA ILE A 166 0.79 4.03 -8.47
C ILE A 166 1.57 3.90 -9.76
N LEU A 167 1.90 5.03 -10.38
CA LEU A 167 2.97 5.07 -11.38
C LEU A 167 4.28 5.14 -10.59
N HIS A 168 4.88 3.97 -10.36
CA HIS A 168 6.13 3.88 -9.61
C HIS A 168 7.25 4.54 -10.43
N SER A 169 8.21 5.13 -9.73
CA SER A 169 9.39 5.81 -10.23
C SER A 169 9.10 6.68 -11.45
N PHE A 170 8.11 7.58 -11.32
CA PHE A 170 7.58 8.32 -12.45
C PHE A 170 8.64 9.25 -13.08
N MET A 171 9.07 8.91 -14.29
CA MET A 171 10.01 9.70 -15.10
C MET A 171 9.39 10.26 -16.39
N GLY A 172 8.05 10.27 -16.46
CA GLY A 172 7.27 10.78 -17.58
C GLY A 172 7.38 12.30 -17.77
N SER A 173 6.65 12.82 -18.74
CA SER A 173 6.58 14.25 -19.03
C SER A 173 5.43 14.92 -18.25
N ALA A 174 5.58 16.22 -17.97
CA ALA A 174 4.58 17.00 -17.22
C ALA A 174 3.21 17.03 -17.92
N GLU A 175 3.21 16.91 -19.25
CA GLU A 175 2.03 16.99 -20.10
C GLU A 175 1.12 15.76 -19.97
N MET A 176 1.66 14.61 -19.55
CA MET A 176 0.87 13.38 -19.35
C MET A 176 0.21 13.31 -17.98
N VAL A 177 0.69 14.08 -17.00
CA VAL A 177 0.21 14.03 -15.62
C VAL A 177 -1.30 14.27 -15.49
N PRO A 178 -1.92 15.26 -16.15
CA PRO A 178 -3.37 15.44 -16.06
C PRO A 178 -4.16 14.23 -16.56
N ALA A 179 -3.73 13.61 -17.66
CA ALA A 179 -4.41 12.46 -18.25
C ALA A 179 -4.34 11.23 -17.33
N PHE A 180 -3.19 10.96 -16.73
CA PHE A 180 -3.04 9.89 -15.73
C PHE A 180 -3.83 10.18 -14.45
N THR A 181 -3.84 11.44 -13.98
CA THR A 181 -4.59 11.83 -12.78
C THR A 181 -6.09 11.56 -12.93
N GLN A 182 -6.67 11.83 -14.11
CA GLN A 182 -8.07 11.53 -14.41
C GLN A 182 -8.42 10.04 -14.35
N LEU A 183 -7.43 9.16 -14.57
CA LEU A 183 -7.59 7.71 -14.50
C LEU A 183 -7.41 7.15 -13.08
N GLY A 184 -7.08 7.99 -12.10
CA GLY A 184 -6.88 7.61 -10.70
C GLY A 184 -5.41 7.47 -10.29
N SER A 185 -4.46 7.94 -11.11
CA SER A 185 -3.03 7.77 -10.83
C SER A 185 -2.50 8.66 -9.69
N TYR A 186 -1.61 8.05 -8.90
CA TYR A 186 -0.65 8.63 -8.00
C TYR A 186 0.75 8.50 -8.62
N PHE A 187 1.65 9.41 -8.30
CA PHE A 187 2.98 9.50 -8.88
C PHE A 187 3.99 9.33 -7.76
N SER A 188 4.75 8.24 -7.83
CA SER A 188 5.81 7.96 -6.87
C SER A 188 7.17 8.39 -7.41
N PHE A 189 8.02 8.87 -6.51
CA PHE A 189 9.35 9.37 -6.84
C PHE A 189 10.43 8.63 -6.07
N SER A 190 11.35 8.02 -6.81
CA SER A 190 12.52 7.30 -6.31
C SER A 190 13.81 8.11 -6.44
N GLY A 191 14.94 7.53 -6.03
CA GLY A 191 16.27 8.12 -6.19
C GLY A 191 16.67 8.37 -7.65
N PHE A 192 16.05 7.70 -8.64
CA PHE A 192 16.31 7.99 -10.05
C PHE A 192 15.97 9.43 -10.45
N LEU A 193 15.02 10.07 -9.75
CA LEU A 193 14.67 11.47 -9.97
C LEU A 193 15.88 12.41 -9.79
N THR A 194 16.81 12.07 -8.89
CA THR A 194 18.04 12.85 -8.64
C THR A 194 18.98 12.88 -9.85
N SER A 195 18.86 11.91 -10.76
CA SER A 195 19.63 11.88 -12.01
C SER A 195 18.95 12.63 -13.16
N MET A 196 17.70 13.07 -13.00
CA MET A 196 16.99 13.85 -14.01
C MET A 196 17.50 15.28 -14.04
N LYS A 197 17.54 15.90 -15.24
CA LYS A 197 17.84 17.34 -15.37
C LYS A 197 16.89 18.15 -14.50
N THR A 198 17.44 19.00 -13.63
CA THR A 198 16.69 19.77 -12.61
C THR A 198 15.49 20.53 -13.17
N GLU A 199 15.64 21.22 -14.30
CA GLU A 199 14.53 21.96 -14.94
C GLU A 199 13.38 21.05 -15.39
N LYS A 200 13.72 19.86 -15.92
CA LYS A 200 12.72 18.86 -16.32
C LYS A 200 12.01 18.28 -15.09
N ALA A 201 12.78 17.92 -14.06
CA ALA A 201 12.23 17.41 -12.81
C ALA A 201 11.30 18.43 -12.15
N LYS A 202 11.73 19.69 -12.04
CA LYS A 202 10.93 20.78 -11.47
C LYS A 202 9.63 21.02 -12.26
N LYS A 203 9.69 21.02 -13.61
CA LYS A 203 8.49 21.16 -14.45
C LYS A 203 7.50 20.01 -14.22
N MET A 204 7.99 18.77 -14.18
CA MET A 204 7.17 17.59 -13.95
C MET A 204 6.55 17.61 -12.55
N LEU A 205 7.34 17.82 -11.49
CA LEU A 205 6.85 17.85 -10.11
C LEU A 205 5.76 18.90 -9.91
N LYS A 206 5.92 20.10 -10.50
CA LYS A 206 4.91 21.16 -10.42
C LYS A 206 3.58 20.83 -11.09
N SER A 207 3.57 19.88 -12.03
CA SER A 207 2.34 19.43 -12.68
C SER A 207 1.57 18.39 -11.86
N VAL A 208 2.23 17.75 -10.89
CA VAL A 208 1.64 16.71 -10.05
C VAL A 208 0.92 17.35 -8.86
N PRO A 209 -0.39 17.08 -8.68
CA PRO A 209 -1.11 17.55 -7.50
C PRO A 209 -0.54 16.95 -6.21
N ILE A 210 -0.45 17.74 -5.13
CA ILE A 210 0.18 17.32 -3.87
C ILE A 210 -0.53 16.11 -3.24
N GLU A 211 -1.84 15.98 -3.45
CA GLU A 211 -2.69 14.87 -3.04
C GLU A 211 -2.48 13.59 -3.87
N ARG A 212 -1.58 13.62 -4.85
CA ARG A 212 -1.20 12.48 -5.70
C ARG A 212 0.29 12.15 -5.63
N ILE A 213 1.06 12.85 -4.81
CA ILE A 213 2.50 12.60 -4.63
C ILE A 213 2.70 11.44 -3.66
N LEU A 214 3.57 10.51 -4.04
CA LEU A 214 4.10 9.42 -3.22
C LEU A 214 5.64 9.45 -3.25
N PHE A 215 6.26 8.83 -2.26
CA PHE A 215 7.71 8.62 -2.24
C PHE A 215 8.02 7.14 -2.07
N GLU A 216 9.13 6.73 -2.65
CA GLU A 216 9.59 5.36 -2.59
C GLU A 216 11.11 5.27 -2.58
N SER A 217 11.63 4.15 -2.12
CA SER A 217 13.05 3.87 -2.19
C SER A 217 13.44 3.15 -3.46
N ASP A 218 12.56 2.27 -3.96
CA ASP A 218 12.88 1.26 -4.98
C ASP A 218 14.07 0.38 -4.56
N ALA A 219 14.33 0.28 -3.25
CA ALA A 219 15.46 -0.46 -2.70
C ALA A 219 15.31 -1.97 -3.01
N PRO A 220 16.40 -2.66 -3.36
CA PRO A 220 17.80 -2.22 -3.23
C PRO A 220 18.37 -1.46 -4.44
N ASP A 221 17.55 -1.11 -5.43
CA ASP A 221 17.94 -0.32 -6.59
C ASP A 221 17.69 1.19 -6.38
N ALA A 222 17.75 1.99 -7.45
CA ALA A 222 17.51 3.44 -7.46
C ALA A 222 18.30 4.27 -6.42
N PHE A 223 19.57 3.93 -6.20
CA PHE A 223 20.43 4.68 -5.28
C PHE A 223 20.46 6.19 -5.61
N PRO A 224 20.08 7.09 -4.68
CA PRO A 224 20.00 8.52 -4.96
C PRO A 224 21.40 9.14 -5.08
N LYS A 225 21.61 10.00 -6.09
CA LYS A 225 22.86 10.76 -6.25
C LYS A 225 22.86 11.94 -5.28
N SER A 226 23.45 11.75 -4.12
CA SER A 226 23.58 12.75 -3.05
C SER A 226 25.04 12.87 -2.59
N HIS A 227 25.51 14.10 -2.36
CA HIS A 227 26.81 14.38 -1.72
C HIS A 227 26.74 14.40 -0.18
N ILE A 228 25.58 14.06 0.40
CA ILE A 228 25.32 14.11 1.84
C ILE A 228 24.82 12.72 2.28
N ASP A 229 25.52 12.12 3.25
CA ASP A 229 25.22 10.92 4.05
C ASP A 229 24.11 10.01 3.48
N SER A 230 24.38 9.36 2.35
CA SER A 230 23.55 8.26 1.84
C SER A 230 23.96 6.96 2.52
N SER A 231 23.03 6.25 3.16
CA SER A 231 23.35 4.94 3.72
C SER A 231 23.39 3.91 2.60
N SER A 232 24.56 3.37 2.27
CA SER A 232 24.71 2.24 1.36
C SER A 232 24.68 0.92 2.13
N LEU A 233 24.06 -0.09 1.53
CA LEU A 233 24.15 -1.45 2.02
C LEU A 233 25.46 -2.05 1.48
N LEU A 234 26.51 -2.06 2.31
CA LEU A 234 27.72 -2.79 1.99
C LEU A 234 27.51 -4.28 2.30
N VAL A 235 27.52 -5.13 1.28
CA VAL A 235 27.27 -6.59 1.37
C VAL A 235 28.46 -7.36 1.98
N ASP A 236 29.26 -6.74 2.85
CA ASP A 236 30.57 -7.28 3.25
C ASP A 236 30.78 -7.30 4.78
N ASP A 237 29.75 -7.67 5.55
CA ASP A 237 29.85 -7.82 7.01
C ASP A 237 29.90 -9.29 7.48
N SER A 238 30.53 -10.15 6.67
CA SER A 238 30.98 -11.48 7.08
C SER A 238 32.13 -11.45 8.10
N ARG A 239 32.53 -10.27 8.60
CA ARG A 239 33.60 -10.09 9.61
C ARG A 239 33.07 -9.79 11.03
N ALA A 240 31.76 -9.64 11.21
CA ALA A 240 31.15 -9.40 12.53
C ALA A 240 30.71 -10.68 13.28
N LEU A 241 30.97 -11.88 12.73
CA LEU A 241 30.78 -13.16 13.42
C LEU A 241 32.13 -13.87 13.54
N GLY A 242 32.64 -13.95 14.76
CA GLY A 242 33.95 -14.53 15.11
C GLY A 242 34.05 -16.04 14.89
N HIS A 243 33.96 -16.51 13.66
CA HIS A 243 34.34 -17.86 13.27
C HIS A 243 35.56 -17.82 12.34
N GLN A 244 36.68 -18.30 12.86
CA GLN A 244 37.87 -18.66 12.09
C GLN A 244 37.49 -19.75 11.08
N ILE A 245 37.51 -19.43 9.79
CA ILE A 245 37.49 -20.42 8.71
C ILE A 245 38.96 -20.67 8.30
N PRO A 246 39.41 -21.93 8.14
CA PRO A 246 40.80 -22.24 7.84
C PRO A 246 41.22 -21.75 6.44
N GLU A 247 42.46 -21.26 6.35
CA GLU A 247 43.10 -20.86 5.11
C GLU A 247 43.24 -22.05 4.14
N GLY A 248 42.73 -21.89 2.93
CA GLY A 248 43.08 -22.79 1.82
C GLY A 248 41.99 -23.04 0.79
N LEU A 249 41.61 -22.01 0.01
CA LEU A 249 41.28 -22.14 -1.42
C LEU A 249 41.07 -20.73 -2.03
N ALA A 250 42.16 -20.02 -2.29
CA ALA A 250 42.13 -18.73 -2.97
C ALA A 250 42.46 -18.92 -4.45
N THR A 251 41.44 -19.01 -5.31
CA THR A 251 41.56 -18.72 -6.75
C THR A 251 40.22 -18.30 -7.36
N SER A 252 39.94 -16.99 -7.42
CA SER A 252 39.35 -16.33 -8.60
C SER A 252 39.35 -14.80 -8.44
N ALA A 253 39.51 -14.12 -9.57
CA ALA A 253 40.00 -12.75 -9.78
C ALA A 253 39.21 -11.59 -9.11
N PRO A 254 39.87 -10.45 -8.81
CA PRO A 254 39.23 -9.20 -8.41
C PRO A 254 38.99 -8.31 -9.64
N ASN A 255 37.74 -8.10 -10.07
CA ASN A 255 37.32 -6.93 -10.87
C ASN A 255 35.80 -6.96 -11.18
N SER A 256 34.97 -6.78 -10.15
CA SER A 256 33.61 -6.24 -10.33
C SER A 256 33.47 -5.00 -9.43
N PRO A 257 32.87 -3.89 -9.91
CA PRO A 257 32.56 -2.76 -9.04
C PRO A 257 31.62 -3.25 -7.95
N LYS A 258 31.92 -2.99 -6.67
CA LYS A 258 30.96 -3.23 -5.58
C LYS A 258 29.74 -2.34 -5.85
N GLU A 259 28.64 -2.95 -6.25
CA GLU A 259 27.39 -2.25 -6.53
C GLU A 259 26.80 -1.77 -5.20
N GLU A 260 26.74 -0.45 -4.98
CA GLU A 260 26.17 0.12 -3.76
C GLU A 260 24.65 -0.06 -3.78
N LEU A 261 24.16 -1.00 -3.00
CA LEU A 261 22.73 -1.27 -2.85
C LEU A 261 22.07 -0.18 -1.99
N ASN A 262 20.87 0.23 -2.39
CA ASN A 262 20.08 1.27 -1.75
C ASN A 262 19.34 0.76 -0.49
N HIS A 263 19.06 1.66 0.45
CA HIS A 263 18.32 1.37 1.67
C HIS A 263 17.02 2.18 1.71
N PRO A 264 15.88 1.64 2.19
CA PRO A 264 14.63 2.38 2.37
C PRO A 264 14.71 3.69 3.16
N ALA A 265 15.70 3.87 4.04
CA ALA A 265 15.89 5.11 4.79
C ALA A 265 16.28 6.29 3.88
N ASN A 266 16.84 6.00 2.70
CA ASN A 266 17.26 7.01 1.73
C ASN A 266 16.08 7.73 1.06
N ILE A 267 14.82 7.32 1.31
CA ILE A 267 13.62 8.07 0.91
C ILE A 267 13.68 9.51 1.41
N GLN A 268 14.29 9.75 2.58
CA GLN A 268 14.46 11.10 3.10
C GLN A 268 15.27 12.01 2.17
N ILE A 269 16.24 11.45 1.44
CA ILE A 269 17.04 12.19 0.46
C ILE A 269 16.14 12.61 -0.71
N VAL A 270 15.29 11.72 -1.19
CA VAL A 270 14.33 11.99 -2.26
C VAL A 270 13.31 13.04 -1.82
N LEU A 271 12.74 12.90 -0.61
CA LEU A 271 11.84 13.87 0.00
C LEU A 271 12.47 15.27 0.04
N ASN A 272 13.70 15.38 0.56
CA ASN A 272 14.40 16.65 0.67
C ASN A 272 14.68 17.28 -0.71
N TYR A 273 15.04 16.45 -1.69
CA TYR A 273 15.25 16.89 -3.06
C TYR A 273 13.96 17.45 -3.69
N VAL A 274 12.85 16.73 -3.57
CA VAL A 274 11.54 17.15 -4.11
C VAL A 274 11.01 18.38 -3.39
N ALA A 275 11.11 18.43 -2.05
CA ALA A 275 10.73 19.60 -1.25
C ALA A 275 11.45 20.87 -1.72
N LYS A 276 12.75 20.78 -2.00
CA LYS A 276 13.56 21.89 -2.54
C LYS A 276 13.10 22.32 -3.94
N LEU A 277 12.71 21.39 -4.81
CA LEU A 277 12.27 21.72 -6.16
C LEU A 277 10.87 22.37 -6.20
N LEU A 278 9.99 21.94 -5.28
CA LEU A 278 8.63 22.46 -5.15
C LEU A 278 8.52 23.72 -4.30
N ASP A 279 9.56 24.06 -3.54
CA ASP A 279 9.55 25.16 -2.57
C ASP A 279 8.47 24.96 -1.48
N VAL A 280 8.40 23.73 -0.96
CA VAL A 280 7.45 23.31 0.08
C VAL A 280 8.23 22.74 1.26
N SER A 281 7.75 22.92 2.49
CA SER A 281 8.39 22.32 3.67
C SER A 281 8.38 20.79 3.59
N LYS A 282 9.49 20.17 4.03
CA LYS A 282 9.63 18.70 3.99
C LYS A 282 8.57 18.02 4.86
N GLU A 283 8.18 18.63 5.98
CA GLU A 283 7.19 18.08 6.91
C GLU A 283 5.80 18.02 6.28
N ARG A 284 5.41 19.10 5.57
CA ARG A 284 4.12 19.14 4.87
C ARG A 284 4.07 18.12 3.75
N LEU A 285 5.16 17.99 3.01
CA LEU A 285 5.23 17.07 1.88
C LEU A 285 5.29 15.61 2.32
N ALA A 286 6.01 15.31 3.41
CA ALA A 286 6.04 13.99 4.04
C ALA A 286 4.65 13.60 4.55
N GLU A 287 3.95 14.49 5.28
CA GLU A 287 2.62 14.21 5.78
C GLU A 287 1.61 14.01 4.64
N ALA A 288 1.64 14.85 3.60
CA ALA A 288 0.77 14.69 2.44
C ALA A 288 1.00 13.33 1.75
N SER A 289 2.26 12.98 1.47
CA SER A 289 2.61 11.70 0.86
C SER A 289 2.18 10.51 1.73
N TYR A 290 2.39 10.59 3.04
CA TYR A 290 1.95 9.57 3.99
C TYR A 290 0.43 9.38 3.97
N GLN A 291 -0.35 10.47 4.03
CA GLN A 291 -1.82 10.39 3.97
C GLN A 291 -2.31 9.86 2.62
N ASN A 292 -1.67 10.25 1.52
CA ASN A 292 -1.99 9.73 0.18
C ASN A 292 -1.77 8.22 0.13
N ALA A 293 -0.64 7.72 0.65
CA ALA A 293 -0.35 6.29 0.69
C ALA A 293 -1.33 5.53 1.58
N ILE A 294 -1.62 6.04 2.78
CA ILE A 294 -2.62 5.43 3.68
C ILE A 294 -3.98 5.35 3.00
N HIS A 295 -4.43 6.42 2.35
CA HIS A 295 -5.70 6.42 1.62
C HIS A 295 -5.69 5.40 0.48
N LEU A 296 -4.60 5.34 -0.28
CA LEU A 296 -4.46 4.43 -1.41
C LEU A 296 -4.47 2.97 -1.00
N PHE A 297 -3.82 2.61 0.11
CA PHE A 297 -3.73 1.23 0.59
C PHE A 297 -4.82 0.86 1.62
N SER A 298 -5.83 1.73 1.84
CA SER A 298 -6.97 1.47 2.73
C SER A 298 -8.27 1.30 1.94
N TYR A 299 -8.63 0.06 1.57
CA TYR A 299 -9.83 -0.18 0.75
C TYR A 299 -11.15 -0.08 1.56
N PRO A 300 -12.24 0.43 0.95
CA PRO A 300 -13.58 0.39 1.56
C PRO A 300 -13.98 -1.05 1.90
N GLY A 301 -14.59 -1.26 3.07
CA GLY A 301 -14.95 -2.60 3.52
C GLY A 301 -13.77 -3.43 4.05
N MET A 302 -12.52 -2.94 3.96
CA MET A 302 -11.36 -3.62 4.54
C MET A 302 -11.53 -3.86 6.04
N GLY A 303 -12.24 -3.00 6.78
CA GLY A 303 -12.55 -3.27 8.19
C GLY A 303 -13.45 -4.49 8.38
N ALA A 304 -14.53 -4.59 7.61
CA ALA A 304 -15.45 -5.73 7.67
C ALA A 304 -14.80 -7.01 7.12
N ALA A 305 -14.07 -6.92 6.01
CA ALA A 305 -13.35 -8.02 5.39
C ALA A 305 -12.18 -8.51 6.26
N TYR A 306 -11.35 -7.59 6.78
CA TYR A 306 -10.30 -7.89 7.76
C TYR A 306 -10.90 -8.48 9.04
N GLY A 307 -11.97 -7.85 9.56
CA GLY A 307 -12.69 -8.32 10.75
C GLY A 307 -13.18 -9.76 10.59
N THR A 308 -13.79 -10.04 9.45
CA THR A 308 -14.28 -11.37 9.05
C THR A 308 -13.13 -12.36 8.88
N ALA A 309 -12.10 -12.02 8.12
CA ALA A 309 -10.96 -12.88 7.84
C ALA A 309 -10.17 -13.22 9.11
N LYS A 310 -9.82 -12.21 9.92
CA LYS A 310 -9.09 -12.39 11.18
C LYS A 310 -9.88 -13.19 12.21
N SER A 311 -11.17 -12.90 12.38
CA SER A 311 -12.03 -13.69 13.26
C SER A 311 -12.18 -15.14 12.78
N GLY A 312 -12.20 -15.36 11.46
CA GLY A 312 -12.23 -16.68 10.83
C GLY A 312 -11.02 -17.56 11.16
N VAL A 313 -9.81 -16.98 11.30
CA VAL A 313 -8.61 -17.71 11.75
C VAL A 313 -8.80 -18.24 13.18
N GLY A 314 -9.39 -17.44 14.07
CA GLY A 314 -9.77 -17.86 15.41
C GLY A 314 -10.75 -19.05 15.40
N VAL A 315 -11.76 -19.01 14.52
CA VAL A 315 -12.73 -20.11 14.35
C VAL A 315 -12.07 -21.39 13.83
N ALA A 316 -11.17 -21.28 12.86
CA ALA A 316 -10.42 -22.43 12.36
C ALA A 316 -9.56 -23.07 13.45
N SER A 317 -8.88 -22.24 14.28
CA SER A 317 -8.13 -22.71 15.45
C SER A 317 -9.04 -23.36 16.51
N MET A 318 -10.22 -22.80 16.75
CA MET A 318 -11.25 -23.36 17.64
C MET A 318 -11.69 -24.75 17.18
N GLY A 319 -11.85 -24.95 15.86
CA GLY A 319 -12.21 -26.23 15.25
C GLY A 319 -11.18 -27.34 15.46
N VAL A 320 -9.91 -26.99 15.67
CA VAL A 320 -8.84 -27.94 16.03
C VAL A 320 -8.81 -28.20 17.53
N MET A 321 -8.95 -27.14 18.35
CA MET A 321 -8.79 -27.25 19.80
C MET A 321 -10.00 -27.86 20.52
N ARG A 322 -11.21 -27.38 20.21
CA ARG A 322 -12.46 -27.68 20.92
C ARG A 322 -13.64 -27.56 19.91
N PRO A 323 -13.84 -28.57 19.04
CA PRO A 323 -14.79 -28.53 17.93
C PRO A 323 -16.23 -28.21 18.36
N GLU A 324 -16.62 -28.60 19.58
CA GLU A 324 -17.96 -28.38 20.13
C GLU A 324 -18.29 -26.89 20.40
N LEU A 325 -17.29 -26.02 20.42
CA LEU A 325 -17.47 -24.57 20.63
C LEU A 325 -17.41 -23.74 19.35
N VAL A 326 -17.18 -24.35 18.18
CA VAL A 326 -17.05 -23.67 16.88
C VAL A 326 -18.27 -22.79 16.57
N MET A 327 -19.48 -23.30 16.82
CA MET A 327 -20.71 -22.55 16.57
C MET A 327 -20.84 -21.30 17.44
N LYS A 328 -20.25 -21.29 18.65
CA LYS A 328 -20.22 -20.09 19.51
C LYS A 328 -19.16 -19.09 19.05
N SER A 329 -18.13 -19.56 18.38
CA SER A 329 -17.01 -18.74 17.92
C SER A 329 -17.29 -17.99 16.60
N ILE A 330 -18.42 -18.24 15.95
CA ILE A 330 -18.81 -17.53 14.72
C ILE A 330 -19.27 -16.08 14.96
N VAL A 331 -19.61 -15.73 16.20
CA VAL A 331 -20.18 -14.43 16.55
C VAL A 331 -19.34 -13.22 16.06
N PRO A 332 -18.01 -13.16 16.24
CA PRO A 332 -17.22 -12.03 15.75
C PRO A 332 -17.21 -11.93 14.22
N VAL A 333 -17.30 -13.05 13.51
CA VAL A 333 -17.40 -13.07 12.04
C VAL A 333 -18.71 -12.45 11.58
N VAL A 334 -19.83 -12.83 12.21
CA VAL A 334 -21.15 -12.26 11.90
C VAL A 334 -21.17 -10.76 12.20
N MET A 335 -20.65 -10.35 13.36
CA MET A 335 -20.61 -8.93 13.76
C MET A 335 -19.74 -8.09 12.81
N ALA A 336 -18.62 -8.62 12.32
CA ALA A 336 -17.82 -7.92 11.31
C ALA A 336 -18.58 -7.77 9.96
N GLY A 337 -19.35 -8.79 9.56
CA GLY A 337 -20.13 -8.77 8.33
C GLY A 337 -21.28 -7.74 8.34
N VAL A 338 -21.92 -7.53 9.50
CA VAL A 338 -23.02 -6.56 9.65
C VAL A 338 -22.58 -5.12 9.34
N LEU A 339 -21.32 -4.77 9.55
CA LEU A 339 -20.79 -3.43 9.26
C LEU A 339 -20.96 -3.02 7.79
N GLY A 340 -20.90 -3.97 6.85
CA GLY A 340 -21.13 -3.70 5.43
C GLY A 340 -22.55 -3.19 5.13
N ILE A 341 -23.53 -3.58 5.95
CA ILE A 341 -24.93 -3.18 5.79
C ILE A 341 -25.10 -1.68 6.05
N TYR A 342 -24.32 -1.10 6.96
CA TYR A 342 -24.41 0.33 7.29
C TYR A 342 -24.03 1.21 6.09
N GLY A 343 -22.97 0.83 5.36
CA GLY A 343 -22.59 1.50 4.12
C GLY A 343 -23.67 1.40 3.04
N LEU A 344 -24.29 0.22 2.90
CA LEU A 344 -25.40 0.01 1.97
C LEU A 344 -26.61 0.89 2.33
N ILE A 345 -26.97 1.01 3.61
CA ILE A 345 -28.07 1.87 4.07
C ILE A 345 -27.84 3.32 3.65
N ILE A 346 -26.64 3.87 3.92
CA ILE A 346 -26.31 5.25 3.52
C ILE A 346 -26.34 5.42 2.00
N ALA A 347 -25.81 4.46 1.24
CA ALA A 347 -25.85 4.50 -0.23
C ALA A 347 -27.29 4.53 -0.76
N VAL A 348 -28.19 3.72 -0.20
CA VAL A 348 -29.62 3.69 -0.57
C VAL A 348 -30.32 5.00 -0.19
N ILE A 349 -30.05 5.55 0.99
CA ILE A 349 -30.62 6.84 1.43
C ILE A 349 -30.18 7.97 0.50
N ILE A 350 -28.89 8.06 0.17
CA ILE A 350 -28.37 9.07 -0.75
C ILE A 350 -28.96 8.88 -2.15
N SER A 351 -28.99 7.65 -2.66
CA SER A 351 -29.53 7.34 -3.99
C SER A 351 -31.01 7.71 -4.13
N THR A 352 -31.81 7.44 -3.09
CA THR A 352 -33.24 7.82 -3.07
C THR A 352 -33.46 9.32 -2.83
N GLY A 353 -32.49 10.02 -2.22
CA GLY A 353 -32.54 11.47 -1.99
C GLY A 353 -32.17 12.33 -3.20
N ILE A 354 -31.41 11.80 -4.17
CA ILE A 354 -30.95 12.55 -5.36
C ILE A 354 -32.00 12.45 -6.48
N ASN A 355 -32.69 13.55 -6.76
CA ASN A 355 -33.59 13.66 -7.92
C ASN A 355 -33.24 14.87 -8.79
N PRO A 356 -32.41 14.70 -9.83
CA PRO A 356 -31.93 15.80 -10.68
C PRO A 356 -33.02 16.38 -11.59
N LYS A 357 -34.15 15.68 -11.78
CA LYS A 357 -35.28 16.17 -12.58
C LYS A 357 -36.26 17.02 -11.77
N ALA A 358 -36.34 16.80 -10.45
CA ALA A 358 -37.28 17.49 -9.58
C ALA A 358 -36.65 18.60 -8.73
N LYS A 359 -35.34 18.53 -8.44
CA LYS A 359 -34.63 19.51 -7.60
C LYS A 359 -33.23 19.78 -8.15
N SER A 360 -32.85 21.05 -8.21
CA SER A 360 -31.45 21.44 -8.41
C SER A 360 -30.59 20.89 -7.27
N TYR A 361 -29.46 20.27 -7.62
CA TYR A 361 -28.51 19.67 -6.71
C TYR A 361 -27.39 20.67 -6.41
N TYR A 362 -27.24 21.09 -5.16
CA TYR A 362 -26.29 22.13 -4.77
C TYR A 362 -24.98 21.53 -4.23
N LEU A 363 -23.94 22.35 -4.23
CA LEU A 363 -22.61 21.95 -3.75
C LEU A 363 -22.62 21.52 -2.27
N PHE A 364 -23.43 22.19 -1.44
CA PHE A 364 -23.62 21.81 -0.03
C PHE A 364 -24.23 20.41 0.11
N ASP A 365 -25.26 20.08 -0.68
CA ASP A 365 -25.89 18.75 -0.68
C ASP A 365 -24.87 17.69 -1.13
N GLY A 366 -24.03 18.02 -2.12
CA GLY A 366 -22.91 17.19 -2.55
C GLY A 366 -21.92 16.88 -1.44
N TYR A 367 -21.44 17.89 -0.72
CA TYR A 367 -20.52 17.71 0.40
C TYR A 367 -21.17 17.00 1.60
N ALA A 368 -22.46 17.24 1.87
CA ALA A 368 -23.20 16.57 2.93
C ALA A 368 -23.36 15.07 2.65
N HIS A 369 -23.71 14.68 1.41
CA HIS A 369 -23.76 13.27 0.99
C HIS A 369 -22.39 12.59 1.01
N LEU A 370 -21.34 13.27 0.54
CA LEU A 370 -19.97 12.74 0.62
C LEU A 370 -19.53 12.53 2.08
N SER A 371 -19.76 13.53 2.94
CA SER A 371 -19.41 13.47 4.37
C SER A 371 -20.21 12.39 5.10
N SER A 372 -21.47 12.17 4.70
CA SER A 372 -22.32 11.09 5.22
C SER A 372 -21.71 9.71 4.92
N GLY A 373 -21.31 9.47 3.67
CA GLY A 373 -20.64 8.23 3.27
C GLY A 373 -19.30 8.02 3.98
N LEU A 374 -18.48 9.06 4.08
CA LEU A 374 -17.17 9.00 4.76
C LEU A 374 -17.29 8.74 6.26
N ALA A 375 -18.22 9.40 6.95
CA ALA A 375 -18.45 9.21 8.38
C ALA A 375 -18.85 7.76 8.70
N CYS A 376 -19.76 7.18 7.92
CA CYS A 376 -20.16 5.78 8.07
C CYS A 376 -19.01 4.81 7.71
N GLY A 377 -18.30 5.07 6.61
CA GLY A 377 -17.23 4.20 6.11
C GLY A 377 -16.01 4.13 7.03
N LEU A 378 -15.52 5.27 7.52
CA LEU A 378 -14.34 5.33 8.40
C LEU A 378 -14.64 4.76 9.81
N ALA A 379 -15.85 4.99 10.31
CA ALA A 379 -16.29 4.39 11.57
C ALA A 379 -16.43 2.86 11.45
N GLY A 380 -17.01 2.38 10.34
CA GLY A 380 -17.08 0.95 10.02
C GLY A 380 -15.72 0.30 9.84
N LEU A 381 -14.76 0.99 9.20
CA LEU A 381 -13.38 0.52 9.06
C LEU A 381 -12.73 0.29 10.43
N SER A 382 -12.82 1.28 11.31
CA SER A 382 -12.24 1.23 12.66
C SER A 382 -12.89 0.14 13.52
N ALA A 383 -14.22 0.03 13.49
CA ALA A 383 -14.96 -1.01 14.20
C ALA A 383 -14.60 -2.42 13.71
N GLY A 384 -14.50 -2.61 12.39
CA GLY A 384 -14.16 -3.91 11.80
C GLY A 384 -12.74 -4.37 12.14
N MET A 385 -11.77 -3.45 12.19
CA MET A 385 -10.41 -3.74 12.67
C MET A 385 -10.42 -4.18 14.14
N ALA A 386 -11.14 -3.46 15.01
CA ALA A 386 -11.28 -3.81 16.42
C ALA A 386 -11.94 -5.19 16.61
N ILE A 387 -13.04 -5.46 15.89
CA ILE A 387 -13.74 -6.75 15.90
C ILE A 387 -12.81 -7.88 15.44
N GLY A 388 -12.01 -7.65 14.38
CA GLY A 388 -11.06 -8.65 13.88
C GLY A 388 -10.00 -9.07 14.89
N ILE A 389 -9.36 -8.08 15.53
CA ILE A 389 -8.30 -8.33 16.52
C ILE A 389 -8.89 -9.02 17.76
N VAL A 390 -10.00 -8.48 18.27
CA VAL A 390 -10.67 -9.01 19.48
C VAL A 390 -11.30 -10.37 19.20
N GLY A 391 -11.89 -10.58 18.04
CA GLY A 391 -12.48 -11.85 17.63
C GLY A 391 -11.43 -12.94 17.54
N ASP A 392 -10.30 -12.67 16.88
CA ASP A 392 -9.19 -13.62 16.73
C ASP A 392 -8.55 -13.99 18.08
N ALA A 393 -8.18 -12.98 18.88
CA ALA A 393 -7.59 -13.20 20.21
C ALA A 393 -8.60 -13.80 21.21
N GLY A 394 -9.83 -13.29 21.20
CA GLY A 394 -10.90 -13.69 22.11
C GLY A 394 -11.38 -15.12 21.87
N VAL A 395 -11.51 -15.55 20.61
CA VAL A 395 -11.88 -16.93 20.29
C VAL A 395 -10.80 -17.91 20.76
N ARG A 396 -9.52 -17.59 20.55
CA ARG A 396 -8.41 -18.42 21.06
C ARG A 396 -8.35 -18.45 22.58
N ALA A 397 -8.55 -17.30 23.24
CA ALA A 397 -8.58 -17.24 24.71
C ALA A 397 -9.77 -18.02 25.29
N ASN A 398 -10.94 -17.95 24.64
CA ASN A 398 -12.13 -18.70 25.01
C ASN A 398 -11.94 -20.22 24.85
N ALA A 399 -11.14 -20.66 23.86
CA ALA A 399 -10.77 -22.06 23.71
C ALA A 399 -10.00 -22.62 24.91
N GLN A 400 -9.17 -21.78 25.54
CA GLN A 400 -8.40 -22.13 26.73
C GLN A 400 -9.23 -21.98 28.01
N GLN A 401 -10.00 -20.89 28.12
CA GLN A 401 -10.83 -20.57 29.29
C GLN A 401 -12.24 -20.12 28.87
N PRO A 402 -13.24 -21.03 28.91
CA PRO A 402 -14.60 -20.74 28.47
C PRO A 402 -15.33 -19.59 29.20
N LYS A 403 -14.84 -19.21 30.39
CA LYS A 403 -15.40 -18.08 31.17
C LYS A 403 -15.16 -16.73 30.49
N LEU A 404 -14.17 -16.64 29.59
CA LEU A 404 -13.83 -15.40 28.87
C LEU A 404 -14.80 -15.07 27.74
N PHE A 405 -15.72 -15.98 27.37
CA PHE A 405 -16.71 -15.76 26.33
C PHE A 405 -17.49 -14.45 26.53
N VAL A 406 -18.00 -14.21 27.74
CA VAL A 406 -18.80 -13.00 28.03
C VAL A 406 -17.96 -11.73 27.88
N GLY A 407 -16.70 -11.76 28.33
CA GLY A 407 -15.78 -10.63 28.20
C GLY A 407 -15.48 -10.30 26.74
N MET A 408 -15.25 -11.32 25.91
CA MET A 408 -15.08 -11.15 24.47
C MET A 408 -16.31 -10.49 23.83
N ILE A 409 -17.52 -10.99 24.12
CA ILE A 409 -18.76 -10.45 23.56
C ILE A 409 -18.97 -8.97 23.94
N LEU A 410 -18.69 -8.61 25.19
CA LEU A 410 -18.82 -7.21 25.64
C LEU A 410 -17.90 -6.28 24.83
N ILE A 411 -16.66 -6.68 24.60
CA ILE A 411 -15.71 -5.87 23.82
C ILE A 411 -16.19 -5.73 22.36
N LEU A 412 -16.71 -6.80 21.77
CA LEU A 412 -17.24 -6.79 20.40
C LEU A 412 -18.44 -5.85 20.26
N ILE A 413 -19.34 -5.82 21.24
CA ILE A 413 -20.50 -4.91 21.25
C ILE A 413 -20.05 -3.44 21.28
N PHE A 414 -19.05 -3.11 22.12
CA PHE A 414 -18.52 -1.75 22.17
C PHE A 414 -17.79 -1.35 20.89
N ALA A 415 -17.10 -2.30 20.25
CA ALA A 415 -16.48 -2.07 18.95
C ALA A 415 -17.53 -1.78 17.87
N GLU A 416 -18.65 -2.51 17.85
CA GLU A 416 -19.75 -2.29 16.91
C GLU A 416 -20.47 -0.95 17.14
N ALA A 417 -20.59 -0.51 18.39
CA ALA A 417 -21.18 0.79 18.73
C ALA A 417 -20.49 1.96 18.02
N LEU A 418 -19.17 1.88 17.79
CA LEU A 418 -18.42 2.89 17.04
C LEU A 418 -18.94 3.06 15.61
N ALA A 419 -19.23 1.95 14.93
CA ALA A 419 -19.79 1.99 13.58
C ALA A 419 -21.24 2.48 13.56
N LEU A 420 -22.04 2.15 14.58
CA LEU A 420 -23.40 2.68 14.73
C LEU A 420 -23.40 4.21 14.87
N TYR A 421 -22.45 4.79 15.61
CA TYR A 421 -22.33 6.25 15.68
C TYR A 421 -22.04 6.86 14.30
N GLY A 422 -21.16 6.25 13.51
CA GLY A 422 -20.89 6.67 12.14
C GLY A 422 -22.13 6.61 11.24
N LEU A 423 -22.92 5.55 11.34
CA LEU A 423 -24.20 5.41 10.63
C LEU A 423 -25.19 6.52 11.02
N ILE A 424 -25.38 6.75 12.32
CA ILE A 424 -26.30 7.79 12.83
C ILE A 424 -25.90 9.17 12.30
N VAL A 425 -24.62 9.51 12.40
CA VAL A 425 -24.09 10.78 11.86
C VAL A 425 -24.31 10.86 10.35
N GLY A 426 -24.06 9.76 9.62
CA GLY A 426 -24.32 9.68 8.18
C GLY A 426 -25.79 9.96 7.83
N ILE A 427 -26.73 9.36 8.55
CA ILE A 427 -28.17 9.58 8.35
C ILE A 427 -28.54 11.04 8.62
N ILE A 428 -28.03 11.63 9.71
CA ILE A 428 -28.31 13.05 10.05
C ILE A 428 -27.78 13.98 8.95
N LEU A 429 -26.55 13.76 8.46
CA LEU A 429 -25.97 14.57 7.40
C LEU A 429 -26.75 14.44 6.09
N SER A 430 -27.15 13.22 5.72
CA SER A 430 -27.94 12.98 4.52
C SER A 430 -29.37 13.52 4.63
N SER A 431 -29.97 13.55 5.81
CA SER A 431 -31.29 14.13 6.03
C SER A 431 -31.29 15.65 6.00
N ARG A 432 -30.15 16.29 6.33
CA ARG A 432 -29.99 17.75 6.28
C ARG A 432 -29.71 18.26 4.87
N ALA A 433 -29.12 17.42 4.01
CA ALA A 433 -29.06 17.66 2.58
C ALA A 433 -30.49 17.80 2.03
N GLY A 434 -30.84 18.97 1.50
CA GLY A 434 -32.19 19.32 1.07
C GLY A 434 -33.10 20.05 2.08
N GLN A 435 -32.75 20.13 3.37
CA GLN A 435 -33.49 20.92 4.38
C GLN A 435 -32.97 22.35 4.55
N SER A 436 -31.75 22.69 4.12
CA SER A 436 -31.19 24.06 4.22
C SER A 436 -31.90 25.11 3.34
N ARG A 437 -33.11 24.80 2.87
CA ARG A 437 -33.98 25.63 2.04
C ARG A 437 -35.03 26.40 2.86
N ALA A 438 -35.04 26.25 4.19
CA ALA A 438 -36.06 26.83 5.06
C ALA A 438 -35.65 28.12 5.79
N ASP A 439 -34.37 28.53 5.71
CA ASP A 439 -33.85 29.75 6.32
C ASP A 439 -33.25 30.71 5.29
#